data_AF-A0A9D2VWH7-F1
#
_entry.id   AF-A0A9D2VWH7-F1
#
_cell.length_a   1.000
_cell.length_b   1.000
_cell.length_c   1.000
_cell.angle_alpha   90.00
_cell.angle_beta   90.00
_cell.angle_gamma   90.00
#
_symmetry.space_group_name_H-M   'P 1'
#
loop_
_entity.id
_entity.type
_entity.pdbx_description
1 polymer ?
#
loop_
_entity_poly.entity_id
_entity_poly.type
_entity_poly.pdbx_seq_one_letter_code
_entity_poly.pdbx_strand_id
1 'polypeptide(L)'
;MEKKMYVELPPFTGRNVPIKEIARAMGKDPHYVRLAIQQGVVKFGVAMKVGDASEFSYYCPDRKVWEETGYFRDVTKEKAHA
;
A
#
# COMPACT_ATOMS: atom_id res chain seq x y z
N MET A 1 32.71 16.10 -9.49
CA MET A 1 32.38 14.77 -8.94
C MET A 1 30.94 14.83 -8.46
N GLU A 2 30.02 14.18 -9.16
CA GLU A 2 28.63 14.10 -8.73
C GLU A 2 28.53 13.21 -7.49
N LYS A 3 28.05 13.77 -6.37
CA LYS A 3 27.75 12.99 -5.16
C LYS A 3 26.51 12.14 -5.44
N LYS A 4 26.72 10.85 -5.70
CA LYS A 4 25.63 9.87 -5.71
C LYS A 4 25.18 9.63 -4.27
N MET A 5 23.94 10.00 -3.95
CA MET A 5 23.29 9.63 -2.70
C MET A 5 22.63 8.27 -2.87
N TYR A 6 22.91 7.35 -1.95
CA TYR A 6 22.25 6.05 -1.87
C TYR A 6 21.17 6.11 -0.79
N VAL A 7 19.96 5.68 -1.13
CA VAL A 7 18.86 5.56 -0.18
C VAL A 7 18.63 4.07 0.06
N GLU A 8 18.70 3.64 1.31
CA GLU A 8 18.36 2.27 1.68
C GLU A 8 16.84 2.09 1.59
N LEU A 9 16.42 1.18 0.71
CA LEU A 9 15.02 0.86 0.52
C LEU A 9 14.60 -0.23 1.53
N PRO A 10 13.38 -0.14 2.09
CA PRO A 10 12.83 -1.22 2.87
C PRO A 10 12.75 -2.55 2.07
N PRO A 11 12.77 -3.71 2.75
CA PRO A 11 12.70 -5.01 2.10
C PRO A 11 11.29 -5.29 1.55
N PHE A 12 10.95 -4.68 0.42
CA PHE A 12 9.65 -4.88 -0.24
C PHE A 12 9.49 -6.34 -0.64
N THR A 13 8.33 -6.89 -0.29
CA THR A 13 7.97 -8.29 -0.55
C THR A 13 7.02 -8.43 -1.74
N GLY A 14 6.44 -7.33 -2.22
CA GLY A 14 5.37 -7.36 -3.21
C GLY A 14 4.04 -7.82 -2.63
N ARG A 15 3.88 -7.83 -1.30
CA ARG A 15 2.63 -8.25 -0.65
C ARG A 15 1.52 -7.26 -0.94
N ASN A 16 0.29 -7.76 -0.96
CA ASN A 16 -0.90 -6.92 -0.95
C ASN A 16 -1.12 -6.36 0.46
N VAL A 17 -0.97 -5.04 0.63
CA VAL A 17 -1.20 -4.38 1.91
C VAL A 17 -2.71 -4.23 2.14
N PRO A 18 -3.25 -4.71 3.27
CA PRO A 18 -4.66 -4.56 3.57
C PRO A 18 -5.06 -3.08 3.68
N ILE A 19 -6.22 -2.70 3.16
CA ILE A 19 -6.74 -1.32 3.23
C ILE A 19 -6.82 -0.82 4.67
N LYS A 20 -7.18 -1.68 5.63
CA LYS A 20 -7.21 -1.32 7.06
C LYS A 20 -5.84 -0.93 7.61
N GLU A 21 -4.76 -1.49 7.06
CA GLU A 21 -3.40 -1.14 7.45
C GLU A 21 -3.00 0.21 6.86
N ILE A 22 -3.27 0.41 5.56
CA ILE A 22 -3.06 1.70 4.86
C ILE A 22 -3.85 2.82 5.55
N ALA A 23 -5.11 2.58 5.88
CA ALA A 23 -5.98 3.54 6.56
C ALA A 23 -5.41 3.96 7.92
N ARG A 24 -4.91 2.99 8.71
CA ARG A 24 -4.23 3.26 9.99
C ARG A 24 -2.95 4.07 9.80
N ALA A 25 -2.14 3.73 8.78
CA ALA A 25 -0.92 4.47 8.46
C ALA A 25 -1.20 5.92 8.03
N MET A 26 -2.25 6.14 7.25
CA MET A 26 -2.65 7.47 6.77
C MET A 26 -3.44 8.28 7.82
N GLY A 27 -3.88 7.66 8.92
CA GLY A 27 -4.81 8.28 9.87
C GLY A 27 -6.17 8.60 9.25
N LYS A 28 -6.64 7.78 8.30
CA LYS A 28 -7.90 7.96 7.57
C LYS A 28 -8.83 6.77 7.77
N ASP A 29 -10.10 6.93 7.42
CA ASP A 29 -11.07 5.85 7.43
C ASP A 29 -10.82 4.86 6.27
N PRO A 30 -10.99 3.54 6.46
CA PRO A 30 -10.85 2.56 5.37
C PRO A 30 -11.76 2.82 4.16
N HIS A 31 -12.95 3.39 4.34
CA HIS A 31 -13.83 3.78 3.23
C HIS A 31 -13.25 4.92 2.41
N TYR A 32 -12.58 5.89 3.05
CA TYR A 32 -11.87 6.95 2.33
C TYR A 32 -10.81 6.36 1.41
N VAL A 33 -10.01 5.41 1.90
CA VAL A 33 -8.96 4.75 1.09
C VAL A 33 -9.57 3.97 -0.08
N ARG A 34 -10.68 3.25 0.13
CA ARG A 34 -11.40 2.55 -0.95
C ARG A 34 -11.87 3.51 -2.04
N LEU A 35 -12.50 4.61 -1.64
CA LEU A 35 -13.02 5.61 -2.56
C LEU A 35 -11.88 6.31 -3.31
N ALA A 36 -10.79 6.64 -2.62
CA ALA A 36 -9.63 7.26 -3.23
C ALA A 36 -8.99 6.37 -4.32
N ILE A 37 -8.90 5.05 -4.08
CA ILE A 37 -8.40 4.10 -5.08
C ILE A 37 -9.37 3.99 -6.27
N GLN A 38 -10.68 3.91 -6.01
CA GLN A 38 -11.70 3.84 -7.07
C GLN A 38 -11.74 5.09 -7.95
N GLN A 39 -11.57 6.27 -7.34
CA GLN A 39 -11.55 7.55 -8.05
C GLN A 39 -10.19 7.83 -8.72
N GLY A 40 -9.16 7.01 -8.47
CA GLY A 40 -7.81 7.21 -8.98
C GLY A 40 -7.07 8.41 -8.37
N VAL A 41 -7.50 8.87 -7.19
CA VAL A 41 -6.84 9.96 -6.45
C VAL A 41 -5.48 9.52 -5.94
N VAL A 42 -5.37 8.26 -5.50
CA VAL A 42 -4.12 7.63 -5.07
C VAL A 42 -3.61 6.67 -6.14
N LYS A 43 -2.30 6.61 -6.32
CA LYS A 43 -1.63 5.79 -7.35
C LYS A 43 -1.06 4.49 -6.80
N PHE A 44 -1.07 4.32 -5.49
CA PHE A 44 -0.52 3.14 -4.82
C PHE A 44 -1.36 1.88 -4.98
N GLY A 45 -2.66 2.02 -5.25
CA GLY A 45 -3.61 0.91 -5.31
C GLY A 45 -4.35 0.84 -6.64
N VAL A 46 -4.86 -0.35 -6.95
CA VAL A 46 -5.79 -0.59 -8.07
C VAL A 46 -7.06 -1.19 -7.51
N ALA A 47 -8.21 -0.66 -7.93
CA ALA A 47 -9.51 -1.27 -7.69
C ALA A 47 -9.99 -1.95 -8.97
N MET A 48 -10.28 -3.24 -8.89
CA MET A 48 -10.91 -4.01 -9.96
C MET A 48 -12.33 -4.38 -9.53
N LYS A 49 -13.32 -4.01 -10.35
CA LYS A 49 -14.70 -4.46 -10.12
C LYS A 49 -14.80 -5.96 -10.42
N VAL A 50 -15.36 -6.72 -9.49
CA VAL A 50 -15.51 -8.17 -9.67
C VAL A 50 -16.91 -8.47 -10.19
N GLY A 51 -17.01 -8.77 -11.48
CA GLY A 51 -18.27 -9.11 -12.16
C GLY A 51 -19.31 -7.98 -12.12
N ASP A 52 -20.59 -8.36 -12.04
CA ASP A 52 -21.73 -7.43 -12.01
C ASP A 52 -22.04 -6.91 -10.59
N ALA A 53 -21.39 -7.47 -9.56
CA ALA A 53 -21.62 -7.08 -8.18
C ALA A 53 -21.04 -5.69 -7.86
N SER A 54 -21.54 -5.09 -6.77
CA SER A 54 -20.98 -3.87 -6.17
C SER A 54 -19.66 -4.14 -5.40
N GLU A 55 -19.05 -5.30 -5.60
CA GLU A 55 -17.82 -5.71 -4.95
C GLU A 55 -16.58 -5.32 -5.76
N PHE A 56 -15.59 -4.80 -5.06
CA PHE A 56 -14.31 -4.41 -5.63
C PHE A 56 -13.20 -5.23 -4.98
N SER A 57 -12.33 -5.79 -5.81
CA SER A 57 -11.06 -6.34 -5.39
C SER A 57 -10.02 -5.22 -5.40
N TYR A 58 -9.20 -5.16 -4.35
CA TYR A 58 -8.17 -4.14 -4.20
C TYR A 58 -6.78 -4.77 -4.16
N TYR A 59 -5.90 -4.23 -4.98
CA TYR A 59 -4.50 -4.61 -5.02
C TYR A 59 -3.62 -3.40 -4.72
N CYS A 60 -2.91 -3.45 -3.58
CA CYS A 60 -2.06 -2.38 -3.06
C CYS A 60 -0.66 -2.94 -2.77
N PRO A 61 0.29 -2.86 -3.73
CA PRO A 61 1.66 -3.30 -3.51
C PRO A 61 2.35 -2.49 -2.40
N ASP A 62 3.03 -3.17 -1.49
CA ASP A 62 3.79 -2.56 -0.39
C ASP A 62 4.77 -1.47 -0.84
N ARG A 63 5.49 -1.69 -1.95
CA ARG A 63 6.38 -0.70 -2.53
C ARG A 63 5.67 0.60 -2.93
N LYS A 64 4.55 0.51 -3.65
CA LYS A 64 3.85 1.71 -4.13
C LYS A 64 3.19 2.47 -2.97
N VAL A 65 2.67 1.74 -1.98
CA VAL A 65 2.14 2.34 -0.76
C VAL A 65 3.22 3.14 -0.05
N TRP A 66 4.44 2.58 0.08
CA TRP A 66 5.56 3.30 0.66
C TRP A 66 5.98 4.53 -0.17
N GLU A 67 6.04 4.43 -1.49
CA GLU A 67 6.41 5.54 -2.38
C GLU A 67 5.47 6.75 -2.23
N GLU A 68 4.17 6.53 -1.99
CA GLU A 68 3.17 7.61 -1.91
C GLU A 68 2.84 8.06 -0.48
N THR A 69 2.94 7.17 0.50
CA THR A 69 2.56 7.45 1.90
C THR A 69 3.75 7.56 2.85
N GLY A 70 4.94 7.11 2.44
CA GLY A 70 6.11 6.96 3.31
C GLY A 70 6.02 5.82 4.33
N TYR A 71 4.89 5.10 4.37
CA TYR A 71 4.67 4.02 5.33
C TYR A 71 5.20 2.68 4.81
N PHE A 72 5.99 1.99 5.63
CA PHE A 72 6.37 0.60 5.41
C PHE A 72 6.26 -0.21 6.70
N ARG A 73 5.62 -1.38 6.61
CA ARG A 73 5.60 -2.38 7.68
C ARG A 73 6.39 -3.61 7.25
N ASP A 74 7.48 -3.85 7.98
CA ASP A 74 8.33 -5.02 7.81
C ASP A 74 7.65 -6.27 8.38
N VAL A 75 7.07 -7.08 7.49
CA VAL A 75 6.43 -8.35 7.86
C VAL A 75 7.42 -9.51 7.97
N THR A 76 8.68 -9.32 7.56
CA THR A 76 9.70 -10.37 7.62
C THR A 76 10.18 -10.58 9.05
N LYS A 77 10.24 -9.50 9.86
CA LYS A 77 10.55 -9.56 11.29
C LYS A 77 9.45 -10.23 12.12
N GLU A 78 8.21 -10.18 11.67
CA GLU A 78 7.07 -10.76 12.41
C GLU A 78 7.05 -12.30 12.35
N LYS A 79 7.55 -12.90 11.25
CA LYS A 79 7.70 -14.36 11.11
C LYS A 79 8.86 -14.95 11.91
N ALA A 80 9.80 -14.12 12.38
CA ALA A 80 10.94 -14.58 13.19
C ALA A 80 10.57 -14.79 14.68
N HIS A 81 9.35 -14.41 15.09
CA HIS A 81 8.89 -14.45 16.47
C HIS A 81 7.65 -15.35 16.69
N ALA A 82 7.27 -16.12 15.67
CA ALA A 82 6.18 -17.11 15.71
C ALA A 82 6.75 -18.52 15.54
#